data_AF-A0A3B8QGR9-F1
#
_entry.id   AF-A0A3B8QGR9-F1
#
_cell.length_a   1.000
_cell.length_b   1.000
_cell.length_c   1.000
_cell.angle_alpha   90.00
_cell.angle_beta   90.00
_cell.angle_gamma   90.00
#
_symmetry.space_group_name_H-M   'P 1'
#
loop_
_entity.id
_entity.type
_entity.pdbx_description
1 polymer ?
#
loop_
_entity_poly.entity_id
_entity_poly.type
_entity_poly.pdbx_seq_one_letter_code
_entity_poly.pdbx_strand_id
1 'polypeptide(L)'
;MLVMVSGATSGCERGPSPEEQNALGAEIWGARCQFCHTEGGLGTRITPAGLAAYGSAGGLVDYTKLAMPYGMGGTLTDDEYHAVVAFLLQEHGLLPKNVAVGLEGVDTLRLEY
;
A
#
# COMPACT_ATOMS: atom_id res chain seq x y z
N MET A 1 -24.42 2.67 -28.53
CA MET A 1 -22.98 2.55 -28.21
C MET A 1 -22.50 3.93 -27.82
N LEU A 2 -22.40 4.21 -26.51
CA LEU A 2 -21.88 5.48 -26.03
C LEU A 2 -20.36 5.32 -25.85
N VAL A 3 -19.61 6.08 -26.63
CA VAL A 3 -18.15 6.16 -26.51
C VAL A 3 -17.84 7.07 -25.33
N MET A 4 -17.26 6.51 -24.26
CA MET A 4 -16.70 7.29 -23.16
C MET A 4 -15.19 7.43 -23.43
N VAL A 5 -14.78 8.55 -24.01
CA VAL A 5 -13.40 9.02 -23.93
C VAL A 5 -13.41 10.27 -23.04
N SER A 6 -12.75 10.20 -21.89
CA SER A 6 -12.37 11.32 -21.01
C SER A 6 -11.47 10.74 -19.91
N GLY A 7 -10.25 11.19 -19.65
CA GLY A 7 -9.40 12.19 -20.30
C GLY A 7 -8.02 12.09 -19.64
N ALA A 8 -6.96 12.05 -20.45
CA ALA A 8 -5.60 12.21 -19.94
C ALA A 8 -5.24 13.69 -19.97
N THR A 9 -5.06 14.30 -18.81
CA THR A 9 -4.44 15.64 -18.68
C THR A 9 -2.99 15.47 -18.26
N SER A 10 -2.06 15.93 -19.10
CA SER A 10 -0.64 16.08 -18.75
C SER A 10 -0.39 17.32 -17.89
N GLY A 11 0.52 17.21 -16.92
CA GLY A 11 1.42 18.30 -16.50
C GLY A 11 1.25 18.84 -15.07
N CYS A 12 2.31 18.68 -14.26
CA CYS A 12 2.46 18.89 -12.81
C CYS A 12 1.81 17.77 -12.00
N GLU A 13 2.57 16.70 -11.78
CA GLU A 13 2.17 15.49 -11.07
C GLU A 13 1.42 15.77 -9.76
N ARG A 14 0.09 15.71 -9.84
CA ARG A 14 -0.72 15.36 -8.70
C ARG A 14 -0.26 13.97 -8.28
N GLY A 15 0.25 13.86 -7.05
CA GLY A 15 0.52 12.58 -6.42
C GLY A 15 -0.65 11.61 -6.57
N PRO A 16 -0.42 10.29 -6.43
CA PRO A 16 -1.47 9.30 -6.64
C PRO A 16 -2.72 9.66 -5.83
N SER A 17 -3.90 9.57 -6.44
CA SER A 17 -5.14 9.76 -5.69
C SER A 17 -5.20 8.75 -4.54
N PRO A 18 -5.44 9.17 -3.28
CA PRO A 18 -5.54 8.23 -2.17
C PRO A 18 -6.58 7.13 -2.40
N GLU A 19 -7.66 7.44 -3.11
CA GLU A 19 -8.72 6.49 -3.46
C GLU A 19 -8.23 5.47 -4.50
N GLU A 20 -7.59 5.93 -5.58
CA GLU A 20 -7.05 5.05 -6.62
C GLU A 20 -5.92 4.17 -6.07
N GLN A 21 -5.06 4.75 -5.22
CA GLN A 21 -3.98 4.03 -4.55
C GLN A 21 -4.54 2.95 -3.62
N ASN A 22 -5.58 3.24 -2.84
CA ASN A 22 -6.22 2.25 -1.97
C ASN A 22 -6.88 1.14 -2.81
N ALA A 23 -7.60 1.48 -3.89
CA ALA A 23 -8.22 0.51 -4.79
C ALA A 23 -7.19 -0.45 -5.41
N LEU A 24 -6.07 0.08 -5.92
CA LEU A 24 -4.95 -0.74 -6.40
C LEU A 24 -4.37 -1.60 -5.27
N GLY A 25 -4.20 -1.04 -4.07
CA GLY A 25 -3.66 -1.75 -2.92
C GLY A 25 -4.52 -2.95 -2.51
N ALA A 26 -5.84 -2.81 -2.55
CA ALA A 26 -6.78 -3.90 -2.30
C ALA A 26 -6.67 -5.02 -3.35
N GLU A 27 -6.50 -4.66 -4.63
CA GLU A 27 -6.30 -5.63 -5.71
C GLU A 27 -5.00 -6.42 -5.51
N ILE A 28 -3.88 -5.73 -5.25
CA ILE A 28 -2.58 -6.35 -4.99
C ILE A 28 -2.63 -7.23 -3.75
N TRP A 29 -3.28 -6.77 -2.68
CA TRP A 29 -3.47 -7.56 -1.46
C TRP A 29 -4.17 -8.88 -1.76
N GLY A 30 -5.31 -8.84 -2.45
CA GLY A 30 -6.07 -10.04 -2.80
C GLY A 30 -5.30 -11.00 -3.71
N ALA A 31 -4.54 -10.46 -4.66
CA ALA A 31 -3.78 -11.26 -5.62
C ALA A 31 -2.49 -11.87 -5.05
N ARG A 32 -1.79 -11.18 -4.14
CA ARG A 32 -0.39 -11.50 -3.80
C ARG A 32 -0.11 -11.74 -2.32
N CYS A 33 -0.98 -11.27 -1.43
CA CYS A 33 -0.67 -11.19 0.01
C CYS A 33 -1.67 -11.98 0.87
N GLN A 34 -2.95 -11.90 0.54
CA GLN A 34 -4.06 -12.36 1.37
C GLN A 34 -3.96 -13.84 1.73
N PHE A 35 -3.51 -14.69 0.79
CA PHE A 35 -3.39 -16.14 1.00
C PHE A 35 -2.53 -16.49 2.22
N CYS A 36 -1.47 -15.73 2.48
CA CYS A 36 -0.60 -15.97 3.62
C CYS A 36 -1.05 -15.21 4.87
N HIS A 37 -1.48 -13.97 4.73
CA HIS A 37 -1.63 -13.06 5.87
C HIS A 37 -3.04 -12.94 6.46
N THR A 38 -4.02 -13.63 5.87
CA THR A 38 -5.38 -13.71 6.42
C THR A 38 -5.48 -14.69 7.60
N GLU A 39 -6.63 -14.71 8.26
CA GLU A 39 -6.91 -15.66 9.33
C GLU A 39 -6.83 -17.12 8.84
N GLY A 40 -5.97 -17.91 9.49
CA GLY A 40 -5.69 -19.29 9.09
C GLY A 40 -4.72 -19.41 7.90
N GLY A 41 -4.16 -18.31 7.41
CA GLY A 41 -3.12 -18.29 6.39
C GLY A 41 -1.76 -18.79 6.90
N LEU A 42 -0.83 -19.01 5.96
CA LEU A 42 0.51 -19.56 6.24
C LEU A 42 1.48 -18.57 6.90
N GLY A 43 1.22 -17.27 6.75
CA GLY A 43 2.06 -16.18 7.23
C GLY A 43 1.56 -15.60 8.55
N THR A 44 2.38 -14.72 9.13
CA THR A 44 1.99 -13.96 10.33
C THR A 44 0.74 -13.12 10.05
N ARG A 45 -0.25 -13.18 10.94
CA ARG A 45 -1.42 -12.30 10.85
C ARG A 45 -0.97 -10.84 10.93
N ILE A 46 -1.46 -10.00 10.03
CA ILE A 46 -1.22 -8.57 10.08
C ILE A 46 -2.04 -7.97 11.24
N THR A 47 -1.38 -7.18 12.06
CA THR A 47 -1.99 -6.45 13.18
C THR A 47 -1.50 -5.01 13.13
N PRO A 48 -2.27 -4.05 13.68
CA PRO A 48 -1.81 -2.66 13.70
C PRO A 48 -0.46 -2.50 14.45
N ALA A 49 -0.27 -3.19 15.59
CA ALA A 49 1.01 -3.20 16.31
C ALA A 49 2.17 -3.70 15.43
N GLY A 50 1.93 -4.76 14.65
CA GLY A 50 2.94 -5.32 13.75
C GLY A 50 3.31 -4.35 12.61
N LEU A 51 2.32 -3.64 12.06
CA LEU A 51 2.55 -2.60 11.05
C LEU A 51 3.30 -1.40 11.64
N ALA A 52 2.92 -0.95 12.84
CA ALA A 52 3.54 0.18 13.52
C ALA A 52 5.01 -0.10 13.93
N ALA A 53 5.38 -1.36 14.15
CA ALA A 53 6.74 -1.76 14.50
C ALA A 53 7.80 -1.41 13.42
N TYR A 54 7.38 -1.17 12.17
CA TYR A 54 8.25 -0.70 11.09
C TYR A 54 8.57 0.81 11.17
N GLY A 55 7.99 1.51 12.14
CA GLY A 55 8.31 2.90 12.47
C GLY A 55 7.59 3.92 11.60
N SER A 56 7.62 3.77 10.27
CA SER A 56 6.95 4.69 9.34
C SER A 56 6.34 3.96 8.15
N ALA A 57 5.49 4.66 7.38
CA ALA A 57 4.94 4.13 6.13
C ALA A 57 6.06 3.76 5.13
N GLY A 58 7.09 4.61 5.00
CA GLY A 58 8.27 4.33 4.18
C GLY A 58 9.07 3.12 4.67
N GLY A 59 9.27 2.98 5.98
CA GLY A 59 9.96 1.80 6.55
C GLY A 59 9.22 0.49 6.26
N LEU A 60 7.88 0.53 6.28
CA LEU A 60 7.06 -0.62 5.89
C LEU A 60 7.13 -0.89 4.38
N VAL A 61 7.14 0.14 3.53
CA VAL A 61 7.36 0.03 2.09
C VAL A 61 8.71 -0.65 1.82
N ASP A 62 9.79 -0.19 2.45
CA ASP A 62 11.13 -0.72 2.26
C ASP A 62 11.21 -2.20 2.64
N TYR A 63 10.62 -2.57 3.79
CA TYR A 63 10.52 -3.97 4.18
C TYR A 63 9.73 -4.80 3.18
N THR A 64 8.59 -4.29 2.72
CA THR A 64 7.72 -4.98 1.78
C THR A 64 8.45 -5.19 0.45
N LYS A 65 9.14 -4.17 -0.07
CA LYS A 65 9.99 -4.26 -1.27
C LYS A 65 11.07 -5.32 -1.14
N LEU A 66 11.73 -5.37 0.01
CA LEU A 66 12.86 -6.25 0.25
C LEU A 66 12.43 -7.72 0.42
N ALA A 67 11.37 -7.97 1.17
CA ALA A 67 11.07 -9.30 1.72
C ALA A 67 9.74 -9.89 1.25
N MET A 68 8.87 -9.09 0.62
CA MET A 68 7.53 -9.51 0.23
C MET A 68 7.26 -9.34 -1.28
N PRO A 69 6.45 -10.24 -1.88
CA PRO A 69 5.93 -11.48 -1.30
C PRO A 69 7.04 -12.46 -0.91
N TYR A 70 6.78 -13.38 0.01
CA TYR A 70 7.81 -14.28 0.56
C TYR A 70 8.58 -15.03 -0.55
N GLY A 71 9.91 -14.88 -0.58
CA GLY A 71 10.78 -15.46 -1.61
C GLY A 71 10.72 -14.77 -2.98
N MET A 72 9.94 -13.69 -3.11
CA MET A 72 9.70 -12.95 -4.35
C MET A 72 9.77 -11.42 -4.14
N GLY A 73 10.62 -10.96 -3.22
CA GLY A 73 10.90 -9.54 -3.04
C GLY A 73 11.35 -8.87 -4.35
N GLY A 74 11.02 -7.59 -4.52
CA GLY A 74 11.37 -6.82 -5.72
C GLY A 74 10.57 -7.16 -6.99
N THR A 75 9.49 -7.93 -6.90
CA THR A 75 8.70 -8.36 -8.08
C THR A 75 7.49 -7.48 -8.40
N LEU A 76 7.06 -6.61 -7.46
CA LEU A 76 6.05 -5.58 -7.71
C LEU A 76 6.72 -4.28 -8.16
N THR A 77 5.95 -3.39 -8.78
CA THR A 77 6.36 -2.01 -9.07
C THR A 77 6.34 -1.15 -7.81
N ASP A 78 7.05 -0.01 -7.84
CA ASP A 78 7.06 0.93 -6.70
C ASP A 78 5.64 1.41 -6.33
N ASP A 79 4.81 1.69 -7.33
CA ASP A 79 3.41 2.10 -7.13
C ASP A 79 2.57 1.00 -6.47
N GLU A 80 2.78 -0.27 -6.86
CA GLU A 80 2.09 -1.41 -6.25
C GLU A 80 2.50 -1.61 -4.79
N TYR A 81 3.79 -1.40 -4.45
CA TYR A 81 4.25 -1.46 -3.07
C TYR A 81 3.66 -0.32 -2.22
N HIS A 82 3.66 0.91 -2.73
CA HIS A 82 3.05 2.03 -2.03
C HIS A 82 1.54 1.79 -1.85
N ALA A 83 0.87 1.28 -2.88
CA ALA A 83 -0.55 0.99 -2.86
C ALA A 83 -0.94 -0.06 -1.82
N VAL A 84 -0.26 -1.22 -1.79
CA VAL A 84 -0.59 -2.28 -0.82
C VAL A 84 -0.31 -1.84 0.61
N VAL A 85 0.76 -1.06 0.84
CA VAL A 85 1.05 -0.50 2.17
C VAL A 85 -0.01 0.53 2.57
N ALA A 86 -0.39 1.44 1.67
CA ALA A 86 -1.46 2.41 1.93
C ALA A 86 -2.77 1.70 2.30
N PHE A 87 -3.17 0.68 1.55
CA PHE A 87 -4.34 -0.15 1.85
C PHE A 87 -4.26 -0.76 3.25
N LEU A 88 -3.15 -1.44 3.58
CA LEU A 88 -2.97 -2.08 4.89
C LEU A 88 -3.05 -1.08 6.04
N LEU A 89 -2.38 0.07 5.92
CA LEU A 89 -2.39 1.09 6.97
C LEU A 89 -3.77 1.72 7.16
N GLN A 90 -4.50 1.98 6.07
CA GLN A 90 -5.85 2.54 6.13
C GLN A 90 -6.86 1.54 6.70
N GLU A 91 -6.78 0.26 6.31
CA GLU A 91 -7.66 -0.81 6.83
C GLU A 91 -7.47 -1.02 8.34
N HIS A 92 -6.25 -0.80 8.83
CA HIS A 92 -5.90 -0.94 10.25
C HIS A 92 -5.97 0.39 11.03
N GLY A 93 -6.45 1.47 10.40
CA GLY A 93 -6.64 2.77 11.06
C GLY A 93 -5.36 3.54 11.41
N LEU A 94 -4.22 3.16 10.82
CA LEU A 94 -2.91 3.80 11.05
C LEU A 94 -2.63 4.95 10.07
N LEU A 95 -3.41 5.07 8.99
CA LEU A 95 -3.31 6.13 8.00
C LEU A 95 -4.70 6.66 7.64
N PRO A 96 -4.92 7.99 7.59
CA PRO A 96 -6.19 8.56 7.13
C PRO A 96 -6.46 8.21 5.66
N LYS A 97 -7.74 8.00 5.31
CA LYS A 97 -8.15 7.59 3.95
C LYS A 97 -7.86 8.60 2.84
N ASN A 98 -7.56 9.85 3.21
CA ASN A 98 -7.23 10.94 2.29
C ASN A 98 -5.72 11.19 2.17
N VAL A 99 -4.88 10.28 2.66
CA VAL A 99 -3.42 10.37 2.59
C VAL A 99 -2.88 9.25 1.72
N ALA A 100 -2.05 9.61 0.74
CA ALA A 100 -1.35 8.67 -0.12
C ALA A 100 0.11 8.45 0.34
N VAL A 101 0.60 7.22 0.22
CA VAL A 101 2.00 6.81 0.50
C VAL A 101 2.86 7.01 -0.75
N GLY A 102 4.17 7.21 -0.61
CA GLY A 102 5.09 7.48 -1.72
C GLY A 102 5.18 8.97 -2.08
N LEU A 103 4.71 9.84 -1.19
CA LEU A 103 4.90 11.28 -1.26
C LEU A 103 5.94 11.70 -0.23
N GLU A 104 6.84 12.59 -0.64
CA GLU A 104 7.87 13.14 0.24
C GLU A 104 7.21 13.74 1.51
N GLY A 105 7.61 13.25 2.68
CA GLY A 105 7.05 13.62 3.99
C GLY A 105 5.98 12.68 4.56
N VAL A 106 5.25 11.93 3.73
CA VAL A 106 4.34 10.88 4.22
C VAL A 106 5.12 9.62 4.58
N ASP A 107 6.18 9.32 3.83
CA ASP A 107 6.99 8.12 4.06
C ASP A 107 7.74 8.14 5.41
N THR A 108 7.93 9.32 5.99
CA THR A 108 8.53 9.52 7.31
C THR A 108 7.50 9.69 8.43
N LEU A 109 6.19 9.68 8.12
CA LEU A 109 5.12 9.73 9.11
C LEU A 109 5.25 8.53 10.05
N ARG A 110 5.39 8.80 11.36
CA ARG A 110 5.44 7.74 12.36
C ARG A 110 4.09 7.03 12.44
N LEU A 111 4.15 5.70 12.44
CA LEU A 111 3.01 4.86 12.70
C LEU A 111 2.89 4.65 14.21
N GLU A 112 1.77 5.06 14.79
CA GLU A 112 1.48 4.94 16.21
C GLU A 112 0.26 4.03 16.40
N TYR A 113 0.32 3.12 17.38
CA TYR A 113 -0.74 2.15 17.71
C TYR A 113 -0.97 2.07 19.22
#